data_AF-A0A3G8WUB1-F1
#
_entry.id   AF-A0A3G8WUB1-F1
#
_cell.length_a   1.000
_cell.length_b   1.000
_cell.length_c   1.000
_cell.angle_alpha   90.00
_cell.angle_beta   90.00
_cell.angle_gamma   90.00
#
_symmetry.space_group_name_H-M   'P 1'
#
loop_
_entity.id
_entity.type
_entity.pdbx_description
1 polymer ?
#
loop_
_entity_poly.entity_id
_entity_poly.type
_entity_poly.pdbx_seq_one_letter_code
_entity_poly.pdbx_strand_id
1 'polypeptide(L)'
;MITPKPLLSENVKDFMDYALEVIQSMDGAPEHNETERLQVNENIAKLRSYLDAVELSYQETIPVISDSQVNESPANFSGTGHS
;
A
#
# COMPACT_ATOMS: atom_id res chain seq x y z
N MET A 1 -14.17 19.27 -1.57
CA MET A 1 -13.53 18.48 -2.64
C MET A 1 -13.19 17.14 -2.02
N ILE A 2 -13.62 16.03 -2.63
CA ILE A 2 -13.29 14.69 -2.14
C ILE A 2 -12.00 14.31 -2.84
N THR A 3 -10.87 14.31 -2.12
CA THR A 3 -9.60 13.87 -2.70
C THR A 3 -9.69 12.37 -2.95
N PRO A 4 -9.44 11.89 -4.18
CA PRO A 4 -9.46 10.47 -4.46
C PRO A 4 -8.40 9.76 -3.61
N LYS A 5 -8.73 8.54 -3.18
CA LYS A 5 -7.80 7.70 -2.43
C LYS A 5 -6.58 7.37 -3.30
N PRO A 6 -5.35 7.46 -2.77
CA PRO A 6 -4.15 7.09 -3.52
C PRO A 6 -4.19 5.63 -3.98
N LEU A 7 -3.67 5.36 -5.18
CA LEU A 7 -3.47 4.02 -5.71
C LEU A 7 -2.33 3.31 -4.97
N LEU A 8 -2.31 1.96 -4.99
CA LEU A 8 -1.20 1.17 -4.44
C LEU A 8 0.16 1.61 -5.00
N SER A 9 0.26 1.82 -6.30
CA SER A 9 1.49 2.27 -6.94
C SER A 9 1.94 3.66 -6.48
N GLU A 10 1.00 4.55 -6.13
CA GLU A 10 1.30 5.88 -5.61
C GLU A 10 1.83 5.78 -4.17
N ASN A 11 1.19 4.97 -3.32
CA ASN A 11 1.67 4.70 -1.95
C ASN A 11 3.08 4.06 -1.96
N VAL A 12 3.33 3.12 -2.88
CA VAL A 12 4.66 2.50 -3.03
C VAL A 12 5.70 3.52 -3.49
N LYS A 13 5.35 4.39 -4.43
CA LYS A 13 6.25 5.46 -4.89
C LYS A 13 6.60 6.41 -3.75
N ASP A 14 5.62 6.86 -3.00
CA ASP A 14 5.82 7.79 -1.88
C ASP A 14 6.70 7.16 -0.78
N PHE A 15 6.48 5.87 -0.48
CA PHE A 15 7.36 5.12 0.42
C PHE A 15 8.80 5.09 -0.09
N MET A 16 9.03 4.74 -1.36
CA MET A 16 10.37 4.61 -1.93
C MET A 16 11.10 5.96 -2.00
N ASP A 17 10.41 7.02 -2.43
CA ASP A 17 10.96 8.37 -2.50
C ASP A 17 11.38 8.85 -1.11
N TYR A 18 10.53 8.64 -0.11
CA TYR A 18 10.84 9.04 1.26
C TYR A 18 11.91 8.14 1.91
N ALA A 19 11.96 6.85 1.57
CA ALA A 19 13.03 5.96 2.03
C ALA A 19 14.41 6.45 1.59
N LEU A 20 14.54 7.00 0.38
CA LEU A 20 15.79 7.60 -0.10
C LEU A 20 16.18 8.82 0.75
N GLU A 21 15.22 9.68 1.10
CA GLU A 21 15.45 10.82 1.99
C GLU A 21 15.91 10.37 3.38
N VAL A 22 15.28 9.35 3.96
CA VAL A 22 15.69 8.80 5.27
C VAL A 22 17.11 8.24 5.20
N ILE A 23 17.45 7.48 4.16
CA ILE A 23 18.80 6.95 3.95
C ILE A 23 19.83 8.09 3.90
N GLN A 24 19.54 9.15 3.15
CA GLN A 24 20.42 10.32 3.07
C GLN A 24 20.56 11.01 4.43
N SER A 25 19.48 11.12 5.21
CA SER A 25 19.53 11.72 6.54
C SER A 25 20.37 10.92 7.54
N MET A 26 20.58 9.62 7.29
CA MET A 26 21.43 8.75 8.10
C MET A 26 22.93 8.83 7.74
N ASP A 27 23.28 9.52 6.64
CA ASP A 27 24.69 9.67 6.28
C ASP A 27 25.44 10.46 7.36
N GLY A 28 26.66 10.03 7.68
CA GLY A 28 27.44 10.58 8.78
C GLY A 28 26.89 10.29 10.18
N ALA A 29 26.00 9.31 10.36
CA ALA A 29 25.39 8.96 11.66
C ALA A 29 26.35 8.88 12.88
N PRO A 30 27.59 8.38 12.77
CA PRO A 30 28.53 8.39 13.90
C PRO A 30 28.87 9.79 14.45
N GLU A 31 28.71 10.83 13.63
CA GLU A 31 29.04 12.22 13.95
C GLU A 31 27.80 13.05 14.34
N HIS A 32 26.60 12.46 14.26
CA HIS A 32 25.36 13.18 14.55
C HIS A 32 25.30 13.68 15.99
N ASN A 33 24.93 14.96 16.11
CA ASN A 33 24.56 15.57 17.38
C ASN A 33 23.14 15.14 17.80
N GLU A 34 22.72 15.55 19.00
CA GLU A 34 21.41 15.15 19.55
C GLU A 34 20.22 15.56 18.68
N THR A 35 20.27 16.75 18.09
CA THR A 35 19.22 17.25 17.19
C THR A 35 19.14 16.46 15.90
N GLU A 36 20.29 16.13 15.30
CA GLU A 36 20.35 15.33 14.07
C GLU A 36 19.81 13.92 14.30
N ARG A 37 20.18 13.30 15.42
CA ARG A 37 19.63 11.98 15.81
C ARG A 37 18.12 12.04 16.02
N LEU A 38 17.59 13.11 16.60
CA LEU A 38 16.15 13.30 16.77
C LEU A 38 15.46 13.39 15.41
N GLN A 39 16.00 14.20 14.49
CA GLN A 39 15.45 14.34 13.14
C GLN A 39 15.43 13.01 12.37
N VAL A 40 16.51 12.24 12.45
CA VAL A 40 16.58 10.91 11.83
C VAL A 40 15.53 9.97 12.44
N ASN A 41 15.33 10.00 13.76
CA ASN A 41 14.30 9.19 14.42
C ASN A 41 12.89 9.58 13.99
N GLU A 42 12.61 10.89 13.84
CA GLU A 42 11.34 11.39 13.31
C GLU A 42 11.13 10.95 11.86
N ASN A 43 12.18 11.02 11.03
CA ASN A 43 12.14 10.55 9.65
C ASN A 43 11.85 9.04 9.59
N ILE A 44 12.49 8.23 10.42
CA ILE A 44 12.19 6.79 10.51
C ILE A 44 10.73 6.56 10.94
N ALA A 45 10.23 7.31 11.92
CA ALA A 45 8.85 7.18 12.38
C ALA A 45 7.86 7.51 11.25
N LYS A 46 8.12 8.56 10.47
CA LYS A 46 7.32 8.90 9.30
C LYS A 46 7.43 7.86 8.19
N LEU A 47 8.61 7.29 7.95
CA LEU A 47 8.79 6.22 6.96
C LEU A 47 7.94 4.99 7.28
N ARG A 48 7.78 4.64 8.57
CA ARG A 48 6.85 3.57 8.99
C ARG A 48 5.41 3.87 8.59
N SER A 49 4.94 5.10 8.72
CA SER A 49 3.58 5.46 8.31
C SER A 49 3.34 5.28 6.80
N TYR A 50 4.36 5.50 5.97
CA TYR A 50 4.27 5.20 4.54
C TYR A 50 4.24 3.70 4.26
N LEU A 51 5.00 2.90 5.01
CA LEU A 51 4.93 1.45 4.92
C LEU A 51 3.55 0.91 5.32
N ASP A 52 2.96 1.44 6.40
CA ASP A 52 1.62 1.09 6.84
C ASP A 52 0.57 1.41 5.75
N ALA A 53 0.73 2.56 5.07
CA ALA A 53 -0.13 2.93 3.95
C ALA A 53 0.02 1.98 2.75
N VAL A 54 1.23 1.52 2.45
CA VAL A 54 1.48 0.49 1.42
C VAL A 54 0.83 -0.83 1.80
N GLU A 55 1.00 -1.29 3.04
CA GLU A 55 0.39 -2.53 3.52
C GLU A 55 -1.13 -2.48 3.44
N LEU A 56 -1.74 -1.42 3.97
CA LEU A 56 -3.18 -1.21 3.91
C LEU A 56 -3.67 -1.20 2.46
N SER A 57 -3.00 -0.42 1.60
CA SER A 57 -3.36 -0.31 0.19
C SER A 57 -3.23 -1.65 -0.54
N TYR A 58 -2.25 -2.49 -0.19
CA TYR A 58 -2.10 -3.82 -0.77
C TYR A 58 -3.25 -4.74 -0.34
N GLN A 59 -3.56 -4.79 0.96
CA GLN A 59 -4.65 -5.61 1.51
C GLN A 59 -6.00 -5.27 0.87
N GLU A 60 -6.26 -3.99 0.61
CA GLU A 60 -7.49 -3.53 -0.04
C GLU A 60 -7.57 -3.87 -1.54
N THR A 61 -6.44 -4.12 -2.19
CA THR A 61 -6.40 -4.54 -3.60
C THR A 61 -6.57 -6.04 -3.79
N ILE A 62 -6.43 -6.84 -2.73
CA ILE A 62 -6.67 -8.28 -2.80
C ILE A 62 -8.19 -8.52 -2.78
N PRO A 63 -8.75 -9.16 -3.82
CA PRO A 63 -10.15 -9.57 -3.78
C PRO A 63 -10.37 -10.53 -2.62
N VAL A 64 -11.23 -10.17 -1.67
CA VAL A 64 -11.69 -11.13 -0.67
C VAL A 64 -12.62 -12.11 -1.38
N ILE A 65 -12.09 -13.27 -1.75
CA ILE A 65 -12.93 -14.41 -2.15
C ILE A 65 -13.66 -14.81 -0.88
N SER A 66 -14.86 -14.26 -0.68
CA SER A 66 -15.75 -14.75 0.37
C SER A 66 -16.21 -16.13 -0.08
N ASP A 67 -15.65 -17.18 0.51
CA ASP A 67 -16.15 -18.57 0.43
C ASP A 67 -17.49 -18.68 1.17
N SER A 68 -18.48 -17.91 0.71
CA SER A 68 -19.83 -17.95 1.21
C SER A 68 -20.78 -17.75 0.03
N GLN A 69 -21.12 -18.90 -0.55
CA GLN A 69 -22.33 -19.22 -1.31
C GLN A 69 -22.46 -18.63 -2.73
N VAL A 70 -22.18 -19.47 -3.73
CA VAL A 70 -23.23 -19.89 -4.69
C VAL A 70 -23.03 -21.37 -4.98
N ASN A 71 -23.64 -22.20 -4.14
CA ASN A 71 -23.99 -23.57 -4.50
C ASN A 71 -25.34 -23.49 -5.24
N GLU A 72 -25.33 -23.10 -6.52
CA GLU A 72 -26.48 -23.23 -7.40
C GLU A 72 -26.10 -24.12 -8.58
N SER A 73 -26.71 -25.30 -8.57
CA SER A 73 -26.55 -26.44 -9.47
C SER A 73 -26.73 -26.07 -10.95
N PRO A 74 -26.04 -26.75 -11.90
CA PRO A 74 -26.15 -26.48 -13.32
C PRO A 74 -27.44 -27.12 -13.86
N ALA A 75 -28.52 -26.36 -13.92
CA ALA A 75 -29.73 -26.79 -14.62
C ALA A 75 -30.49 -25.58 -15.16
N ASN A 76 -30.22 -25.20 -16.42
CA ASN A 76 -31.26 -25.17 -17.45
C ASN A 76 -30.68 -24.81 -18.83
N PHE A 77 -30.67 -25.84 -19.65
CA PHE A 77 -30.43 -25.85 -21.08
C PHE A 77 -31.75 -25.51 -21.81
N SER A 78 -31.74 -24.63 -22.82
CA SER A 78 -32.66 -24.54 -23.99
C SER A 78 -32.78 -23.09 -24.46
N GLY A 79 -32.54 -22.70 -25.72
CA GLY A 79 -32.16 -23.45 -26.93
C GLY A 79 -31.95 -22.50 -28.12
N THR A 80 -31.22 -23.00 -29.13
CA THR A 80 -31.29 -22.73 -30.59
C THR A 80 -31.41 -21.26 -31.06
N GLY A 81 -30.48 -20.68 -31.83
CA GLY A 81 -29.96 -21.19 -33.11
C GLY A 81 -30.90 -20.82 -34.27
N HIS A 82 -30.42 -19.93 -35.15
CA HIS A 82 -30.90 -19.59 -36.51
C HIS A 82 -32.14 -18.69 -36.68
N SER A 83 -31.91 -17.53 -37.31
CA SER A 83 -32.62 -17.05 -38.51
C SER A 83 -31.68 -16.18 -39.33
#